data_AF-A0A813F1X8-F1
#
_entry.id   AF-A0A813F1X8-F1
#
_cell.length_a   1.000
_cell.length_b   1.000
_cell.length_c   1.000
_cell.angle_alpha   90.00
_cell.angle_beta   90.00
_cell.angle_gamma   90.00
#
_symmetry.space_group_name_H-M   'P 1'
#
loop_
_entity.id
_entity.type
_entity.pdbx_description
1 polymer ?
#
loop_
_entity_poly.entity_id
_entity_poly.type
_entity_poly.pdbx_seq_one_letter_code
_entity_poly.pdbx_strand_id
1 'polypeptide(L)'
;MDPNFRPTKLPRGILPDGINVPPGTDIMQFIKDLAESGADFADQFDRDSATFHGGITEPVPLGGARVPESMKNAEGDDWRDLPEAPMQIEDDYGSEFNLLMEAHTRLNSCKKAISVVNKPVEMVMKLRVQYRGAIDEDKVAMESRMKGAENDRDGALSAATCTIFEMDKRFISQRTRACVKDVSDQGRFTFEDQSHFGEYMQVLQRANQAIFMDQKKMLEQIKAIKKAKKGEENTNKAADAMEVEIEEGVTAAAGA
;
A
#
# COMPACT_ATOMS: atom_id res chain seq x y z
N MET A 1 3.51 32.97 -45.38
CA MET A 1 2.77 32.32 -44.28
C MET A 1 1.35 32.85 -44.33
N ASP A 2 0.37 31.97 -44.26
CA ASP A 2 -1.05 32.33 -44.36
C ASP A 2 -1.44 33.13 -43.10
N PRO A 3 -1.94 34.38 -43.21
CA PRO A 3 -2.26 35.22 -42.05
C PRO A 3 -3.42 34.69 -41.19
N ASN A 4 -4.06 33.59 -41.61
CA ASN A 4 -5.17 32.93 -40.92
C ASN A 4 -4.83 31.57 -40.28
N PHE A 5 -3.56 31.18 -40.21
CA PHE A 5 -3.19 29.92 -39.56
C PHE A 5 -3.32 30.04 -38.03
N ARG A 6 -4.39 29.47 -37.47
CA ARG A 6 -4.57 29.31 -36.01
C ARG A 6 -4.12 27.90 -35.61
N PRO A 7 -3.04 27.74 -34.81
CA PRO A 7 -2.65 26.43 -34.33
C PRO A 7 -3.77 25.83 -33.48
N THR A 8 -4.19 24.60 -33.81
CA THR A 8 -5.30 23.89 -33.15
C THR A 8 -4.82 22.87 -32.10
N LYS A 9 -3.50 22.72 -31.92
CA LYS A 9 -2.91 21.81 -30.95
C LYS A 9 -1.77 22.49 -30.18
N LEU A 10 -1.73 22.24 -28.88
CA LEU A 10 -0.62 22.66 -28.02
C LEU A 10 0.68 21.91 -28.39
N PRO A 11 1.85 22.55 -28.26
CA PRO A 11 3.15 21.87 -28.28
C PRO A 11 3.20 20.71 -27.27
N ARG A 12 3.87 19.61 -27.65
CA ARG A 12 4.10 18.48 -26.74
C ARG A 12 4.88 18.95 -25.51
N GLY A 13 4.42 18.57 -24.31
CA GLY A 13 5.09 18.86 -23.03
C GLY A 13 4.53 20.03 -22.22
N ILE A 14 3.57 20.82 -22.75
CA ILE A 14 2.93 21.90 -21.98
C ILE A 14 1.87 21.38 -21.01
N LEU A 15 1.15 20.31 -21.38
CA LEU A 15 0.19 19.64 -20.52
C LEU A 15 0.57 18.17 -20.32
N PRO A 16 0.28 17.58 -19.14
CA PRO A 16 0.35 16.14 -18.91
C PRO A 16 -0.45 15.36 -19.96
N ASP A 17 0.06 14.18 -20.33
CA ASP A 17 -0.61 13.31 -21.29
C ASP A 17 -2.04 12.97 -20.83
N GLY A 18 -3.03 13.23 -21.70
CA GLY A 18 -4.45 12.96 -21.44
C GLY A 18 -5.33 14.18 -21.12
N ILE A 19 -4.76 15.38 -20.98
CA ILE A 19 -5.54 16.61 -20.78
C ILE A 19 -5.82 17.29 -22.12
N ASN A 20 -7.10 17.37 -22.50
CA ASN A 20 -7.55 18.09 -23.69
C ASN A 20 -8.01 19.50 -23.32
N VAL A 21 -7.58 20.49 -24.10
CA VAL A 21 -8.03 21.88 -23.95
C VAL A 21 -9.49 22.00 -24.40
N PRO A 22 -10.36 22.75 -23.69
CA PRO A 22 -11.75 22.94 -24.09
C PRO A 22 -11.89 23.48 -25.53
N PRO A 23 -12.91 23.03 -26.29
CA PRO A 23 -13.13 23.49 -27.66
C PRO A 23 -13.43 25.00 -27.69
N GLY A 24 -12.74 25.74 -28.56
CA GLY A 24 -12.87 27.20 -28.68
C GLY A 24 -11.80 28.02 -27.93
N THR A 25 -10.89 27.37 -27.20
CA THR A 25 -9.78 28.05 -26.52
C THR A 25 -8.75 28.57 -27.53
N ASP A 26 -8.41 29.85 -27.44
CA ASP A 26 -7.28 30.41 -28.19
C ASP A 26 -5.97 29.92 -27.56
N ILE A 27 -5.29 29.03 -28.28
CA ILE A 27 -4.07 28.35 -27.81
C ILE A 27 -2.94 29.36 -27.56
N MET A 28 -2.85 30.43 -28.35
CA MET A 28 -1.81 31.44 -28.18
C MET A 28 -2.06 32.29 -26.94
N GLN A 29 -3.33 32.63 -26.68
CA GLN A 29 -3.71 33.33 -25.45
C GLN A 29 -3.50 32.44 -24.22
N PHE A 30 -3.87 31.17 -24.29
CA PHE A 30 -3.66 30.21 -23.20
C PHE A 30 -2.18 30.02 -22.83
N ILE A 31 -1.28 29.91 -23.82
CA ILE A 31 0.17 29.83 -23.57
C ILE A 31 0.68 31.12 -22.91
N LYS A 32 0.15 32.28 -23.33
CA LYS A 32 0.51 33.57 -22.77
C LYS A 32 0.06 33.70 -21.31
N ASP A 33 -1.18 33.35 -21.01
CA ASP A 33 -1.73 33.37 -19.65
C ASP A 33 -1.01 32.37 -18.73
N LEU A 34 -0.58 31.21 -19.26
CA LEU A 34 0.21 30.24 -18.51
C LEU A 34 1.62 30.76 -18.20
N ALA A 35 2.24 31.47 -19.15
CA ALA A 35 3.55 32.09 -18.94
C ALA A 35 3.48 33.28 -17.96
N GLU A 36 2.44 34.11 -18.07
CA GLU A 36 2.20 35.25 -17.18
C GLU A 36 1.89 34.76 -15.74
N SER A 37 1.02 33.75 -15.58
CA SER A 37 0.75 33.17 -14.25
C SER A 37 1.95 32.45 -13.62
N GLY A 38 2.82 31.84 -14.43
CA GLY A 38 4.07 31.26 -13.96
C GLY A 38 5.06 32.31 -13.45
N ALA A 39 5.15 33.46 -14.13
CA ALA A 39 5.97 34.58 -13.70
C ALA A 39 5.40 35.24 -12.42
N ASP A 40 4.09 35.50 -12.37
CA ASP A 40 3.43 36.06 -11.19
C ASP A 40 3.54 35.13 -9.97
N PHE A 41 3.59 33.82 -10.19
CA PHE A 41 3.82 32.83 -9.14
C PHE A 41 5.29 32.81 -8.70
N ALA A 42 6.25 32.96 -9.61
CA ALA A 42 7.67 33.02 -9.25
C ALA A 42 8.00 34.30 -8.46
N ASP A 43 7.41 35.43 -8.85
CA ASP A 43 7.60 36.74 -8.22
C ASP A 43 7.09 36.77 -6.77
N GLN A 44 6.16 35.87 -6.41
CA GLN A 44 5.72 35.70 -5.02
C GLN A 44 6.84 35.18 -4.11
N PHE A 45 7.85 34.48 -4.64
CA PHE A 45 8.96 33.92 -3.86
C PHE A 45 10.26 34.73 -3.98
N ASP A 46 10.31 35.72 -4.86
CA ASP A 46 11.44 36.65 -4.96
C ASP A 46 11.36 37.71 -3.87
N ARG A 47 12.41 37.82 -3.06
CA ARG A 47 12.47 38.74 -1.91
C ARG A 47 12.51 40.20 -2.32
N ASP A 48 12.95 40.48 -3.54
CA ASP A 48 13.06 41.84 -4.09
C ASP A 48 11.79 42.25 -4.87
N SER A 49 10.80 41.35 -4.99
CA SER A 49 9.52 41.62 -5.66
C SER A 49 8.52 42.33 -4.75
N ALA A 50 7.71 43.21 -5.33
CA ALA A 50 6.61 43.89 -4.64
C ALA A 50 5.45 42.95 -4.24
N THR A 51 5.36 41.77 -4.86
CA THR A 51 4.35 40.73 -4.57
C THR A 51 4.86 39.65 -3.63
N PHE A 52 6.07 39.83 -3.06
CA PHE A 52 6.62 38.92 -2.06
C PHE A 52 5.72 38.88 -0.83
N HIS A 53 5.15 37.71 -0.54
CA HIS A 53 4.19 37.53 0.56
C HIS A 53 4.87 37.38 1.93
N GLY A 54 6.18 37.61 2.02
CA GLY A 54 6.93 37.65 3.29
C GLY A 54 7.15 36.29 3.95
N GLY A 55 6.45 35.24 3.51
CA GLY A 55 6.27 34.01 4.26
C GLY A 55 5.58 34.25 5.60
N ILE A 56 4.96 33.22 6.18
CA ILE A 56 4.53 33.30 7.58
C ILE A 56 5.80 33.25 8.44
N THR A 57 6.31 34.42 8.81
CA THR A 57 7.51 34.60 9.65
C THR A 57 7.18 34.53 11.15
N GLU A 58 5.91 34.33 11.51
CA GLU A 58 5.57 33.94 12.89
C GLU A 58 6.32 32.65 13.22
N PRO A 59 7.19 32.64 14.24
CA PRO A 59 7.86 31.43 14.67
C PRO A 59 6.79 30.43 15.09
N VAL A 60 6.61 29.38 14.29
CA VAL A 60 5.73 28.27 14.63
C VAL A 60 6.25 27.70 15.93
N PRO A 61 5.46 27.72 17.03
CA PRO A 61 5.91 27.20 18.31
C PRO A 61 6.31 25.73 18.09
N LEU A 62 7.59 25.42 18.31
CA LEU A 62 8.09 24.04 18.35
C LEU A 62 7.50 23.36 19.57
N GLY A 63 6.23 22.99 19.50
CA GLY A 63 5.47 22.49 20.63
C GLY A 63 3.97 22.71 20.50
N GLY A 64 3.33 21.98 19.58
CA GLY A 64 1.98 21.38 19.67
C GLY A 64 0.76 22.17 20.16
N ALA A 65 0.86 23.46 20.48
CA ALA A 65 -0.16 24.15 21.27
C ALA A 65 -1.22 24.88 20.44
N ARG A 66 -0.99 25.13 19.15
CA ARG A 66 -1.91 25.91 18.33
C ARG A 66 -2.69 24.99 17.38
N VAL A 67 -3.89 24.65 17.80
CA VAL A 67 -4.90 24.01 16.95
C VAL A 67 -5.32 25.00 15.86
N PRO A 68 -5.37 24.60 14.57
CA PRO A 68 -5.81 25.47 13.47
C PRO A 68 -7.18 26.09 13.75
N GLU A 69 -7.40 27.34 13.33
CA GLU A 69 -8.68 28.05 13.56
C GLU A 69 -9.89 27.33 13.00
N SER A 70 -9.72 26.57 11.92
CA SER A 70 -10.76 25.71 11.35
C SER A 70 -11.23 24.59 12.28
N MET A 71 -10.45 24.24 13.29
CA MET A 71 -10.73 23.21 14.29
C MET A 71 -11.21 23.80 15.63
N LYS A 72 -11.29 25.12 15.79
CA LYS A 72 -11.76 25.79 17.02
C LYS A 72 -13.28 25.81 17.19
N ASN A 73 -14.04 25.25 16.24
CA ASN A 73 -15.50 25.33 16.19
C ASN A 73 -16.23 24.06 16.65
N ALA A 74 -15.52 23.06 17.19
CA ALA A 74 -16.15 22.04 18.00
C ALA A 74 -16.07 22.51 19.46
N GLU A 75 -17.19 22.50 20.16
CA GLU A 75 -17.36 22.93 21.55
C GLU A 75 -16.15 22.56 22.43
N GLY A 76 -15.42 23.59 22.87
CA GLY A 76 -14.94 23.75 24.24
C GLY A 76 -13.88 22.81 24.82
N ASP A 77 -13.58 21.66 24.23
CA ASP A 77 -12.64 20.72 24.85
C ASP A 77 -11.20 21.03 24.41
N ASP A 78 -10.42 21.63 25.32
CA ASP A 78 -8.96 21.64 25.19
C ASP A 78 -8.55 20.17 25.03
N TRP A 79 -7.91 19.81 23.91
CA TRP A 79 -7.52 18.43 23.63
C TRP A 79 -6.57 17.87 24.70
N ARG A 80 -6.01 18.75 25.55
CA ARG A 80 -5.23 18.44 26.75
C ARG A 80 -6.07 17.98 27.95
N ASP A 81 -7.33 18.39 27.99
CA ASP A 81 -8.31 18.03 29.01
C ASP A 81 -9.17 16.83 28.58
N LEU A 82 -8.96 16.31 27.37
CA LEU A 82 -9.49 15.01 27.00
C LEU A 82 -8.96 13.98 27.99
N PRO A 83 -9.84 13.17 28.62
CA PRO A 83 -9.39 12.11 29.51
C PRO A 83 -8.40 11.25 28.74
N GLU A 84 -7.22 11.02 29.32
CA GLU A 84 -6.23 10.10 28.77
C GLU A 84 -6.97 8.81 28.44
N ALA A 85 -7.10 8.52 27.13
CA ALA A 85 -7.80 7.33 26.69
C ALA A 85 -7.14 6.16 27.42
N PRO A 86 -7.91 5.32 28.14
CA PRO A 86 -7.33 4.22 28.89
C PRO A 86 -6.46 3.44 27.93
N MET A 87 -5.17 3.29 28.27
CA MET A 87 -4.22 2.54 27.45
C MET A 87 -4.91 1.24 27.05
N GLN A 88 -5.11 1.06 25.74
CA GLN A 88 -5.65 -0.19 25.23
C GLN A 88 -4.65 -1.28 25.60
N ILE A 89 -4.94 -1.98 26.70
CA ILE A 89 -4.24 -3.21 27.05
C ILE A 89 -4.58 -4.16 25.91
N GLU A 90 -3.57 -4.55 25.15
CA GLU A 90 -3.74 -5.48 24.04
C GLU A 90 -4.31 -6.78 24.61
N ASP A 91 -5.55 -7.10 24.26
CA ASP A 91 -6.21 -8.31 24.75
C ASP A 91 -5.36 -9.54 24.40
N ASP A 92 -5.01 -10.36 25.39
CA ASP A 92 -4.00 -11.41 25.18
C ASP A 92 -4.35 -12.43 24.10
N TYR A 93 -5.59 -12.88 23.87
CA TYR A 93 -5.99 -13.94 22.91
C TYR A 93 -5.18 -15.26 22.84
N GLY A 94 -4.05 -15.42 23.52
CA GLY A 94 -3.24 -16.63 23.60
C GLY A 94 -2.22 -16.84 22.47
N SER A 95 -1.36 -17.84 22.68
CA SER A 95 -0.24 -18.17 21.78
C SER A 95 -0.68 -18.61 20.37
N GLU A 96 -1.82 -19.29 20.25
CA GLU A 96 -2.36 -19.72 18.96
C GLU A 96 -2.78 -18.54 18.08
N PHE A 97 -3.37 -17.49 18.67
CA PHE A 97 -3.71 -16.26 17.98
C PHE A 97 -2.48 -15.57 17.40
N ASN A 98 -1.42 -15.45 18.21
CA ASN A 98 -0.16 -14.82 17.82
C ASN A 98 0.52 -15.58 16.66
N LEU A 99 0.54 -16.91 16.72
CA LEU A 99 1.06 -17.75 15.63
C LEU A 99 0.26 -17.58 14.33
N LEU A 100 -1.07 -17.51 14.41
CA LEU A 100 -1.91 -17.27 13.23
C LEU A 100 -1.71 -15.87 12.66
N MET A 101 -1.53 -14.85 13.51
CA MET A 101 -1.30 -13.47 13.07
C MET A 101 0.05 -13.32 12.39
N GLU A 102 1.09 -13.96 12.94
CA GLU A 102 2.41 -14.02 12.33
C GLU A 102 2.35 -14.73 10.97
N ALA A 103 1.69 -15.90 10.90
CA ALA A 103 1.52 -16.64 9.66
C ALA A 103 0.77 -15.83 8.59
N HIS A 104 -0.30 -15.12 8.99
CA HIS A 104 -1.04 -14.22 8.10
C HIS A 104 -0.15 -13.09 7.56
N THR A 105 0.68 -12.49 8.43
CA THR A 105 1.63 -11.43 8.06
C THR A 105 2.67 -11.95 7.07
N ARG A 106 3.24 -13.13 7.32
CA ARG A 106 4.20 -13.77 6.40
C ARG A 106 3.58 -14.09 5.03
N LEU A 107 2.35 -14.60 4.98
CA LEU A 107 1.63 -14.80 3.70
C LEU A 107 1.43 -13.49 2.94
N ASN A 108 1.14 -12.39 3.65
CA ASN A 108 1.00 -11.09 3.01
C ASN A 108 2.33 -10.59 2.42
N SER A 109 3.45 -10.82 3.12
CA SER A 109 4.79 -10.54 2.60
C SER A 109 5.10 -11.38 1.34
N CYS A 110 4.75 -12.67 1.32
CA CYS A 110 4.88 -13.49 0.12
C CYS A 110 4.04 -12.95 -1.06
N LYS A 111 2.79 -12.57 -0.81
CA LYS A 111 1.91 -11.99 -1.84
C LYS A 111 2.50 -10.71 -2.43
N LYS A 112 3.08 -9.85 -1.59
CA LYS A 112 3.79 -8.63 -2.03
C LYS A 112 5.01 -9.00 -2.88
N ALA A 113 5.82 -9.97 -2.45
CA ALA A 113 6.98 -10.44 -3.22
C ALA A 113 6.57 -10.94 -4.62
N ILE A 114 5.50 -11.75 -4.72
CA ILE A 114 4.97 -12.21 -6.01
C ILE A 114 4.50 -11.03 -6.89
N SER A 115 3.89 -10.01 -6.29
CA SER A 115 3.41 -8.83 -7.03
C SER A 115 4.56 -8.00 -7.61
N VAL A 116 5.71 -7.97 -6.94
CA VAL A 116 6.92 -7.27 -7.40
C VAL A 116 7.50 -7.94 -8.65
N VAL A 117 7.37 -9.26 -8.82
CA VAL A 117 7.94 -10.02 -9.95
C VAL A 117 7.42 -9.57 -11.31
N ASN A 118 6.19 -9.03 -11.39
CA ASN A 118 5.55 -8.66 -12.66
C ASN A 118 6.36 -7.66 -13.46
N LYS A 119 6.92 -6.64 -12.80
CA LYS A 119 7.62 -5.53 -13.48
C LYS A 119 9.00 -5.93 -14.02
N PRO A 120 9.86 -6.60 -13.25
CA PRO A 120 11.11 -7.15 -13.76
C PRO A 120 10.90 -8.13 -14.93
N VAL A 121 9.90 -9.01 -14.87
CA VAL A 121 9.60 -9.94 -15.98
C VAL A 121 9.17 -9.21 -17.25
N GLU A 122 8.25 -8.24 -17.14
CA GLU A 122 7.82 -7.41 -18.27
C GLU A 122 9.01 -6.65 -18.90
N MET A 123 9.91 -6.13 -18.05
CA MET A 123 11.10 -5.39 -18.47
C MET A 123 12.13 -6.26 -19.18
N VAL A 124 12.44 -7.46 -18.65
CA VAL A 124 13.32 -8.43 -19.32
C VAL A 124 12.80 -8.77 -20.71
N MET A 125 11.48 -9.01 -20.84
CA MET A 125 10.86 -9.31 -22.12
C MET A 125 11.00 -8.14 -23.12
N LYS A 126 10.67 -6.92 -22.70
CA LYS A 126 10.80 -5.72 -23.56
C LYS A 126 12.24 -5.49 -24.01
N LEU A 127 13.19 -5.59 -23.07
CA LEU A 127 14.60 -5.42 -23.36
C LEU A 127 15.11 -6.50 -24.33
N ARG A 128 14.65 -7.76 -24.22
CA ARG A 128 15.00 -8.83 -25.17
C ARG A 128 14.51 -8.57 -26.60
N VAL A 129 13.29 -8.04 -26.75
CA VAL A 129 12.77 -7.66 -28.08
C VAL A 129 13.59 -6.52 -28.67
N GLN A 130 13.93 -5.51 -27.88
CA GLN A 130 14.74 -4.37 -28.31
C GLN A 130 16.19 -4.77 -28.59
N TYR A 131 16.75 -5.71 -27.83
CA TYR A 131 18.09 -6.24 -27.99
C TYR A 131 18.31 -6.93 -29.35
N ARG A 132 17.28 -7.56 -29.93
CA ARG A 132 17.38 -8.20 -31.26
C ARG A 132 17.73 -7.22 -32.39
N GLY A 133 17.57 -5.90 -32.18
CA GLY A 133 17.87 -4.86 -33.17
C GLY A 133 18.99 -3.88 -32.76
N ALA A 134 19.66 -4.09 -31.63
CA ALA A 134 20.66 -3.17 -31.11
C ALA A 134 22.08 -3.47 -31.66
N ILE A 135 22.88 -2.43 -31.89
CA ILE A 135 24.26 -2.52 -32.42
C ILE A 135 25.22 -1.85 -31.40
N ASP A 136 26.40 -2.45 -31.22
CA ASP A 136 27.55 -1.93 -30.46
C ASP A 136 27.26 -1.45 -29.02
N GLU A 137 27.47 -0.16 -28.71
CA GLU A 137 27.37 0.38 -27.32
C GLU A 137 25.98 0.24 -26.71
N ASP A 138 24.92 0.36 -27.53
CA ASP A 138 23.54 0.16 -27.11
C ASP A 138 23.30 -1.29 -26.66
N LYS A 139 24.02 -2.25 -27.25
CA LYS A 139 23.92 -3.67 -26.89
C LYS A 139 24.45 -3.93 -25.47
N VAL A 140 25.58 -3.33 -25.11
CA VAL A 140 26.20 -3.46 -23.78
C VAL A 140 25.32 -2.81 -22.71
N ALA A 141 24.78 -1.62 -23.00
CA ALA A 141 23.87 -0.93 -22.08
C ALA A 141 22.55 -1.72 -21.86
N MET A 142 21.99 -2.29 -22.93
CA MET A 142 20.79 -3.14 -22.86
C MET A 142 21.06 -4.45 -22.09
N GLU A 143 22.21 -5.08 -22.29
CA GLU A 143 22.60 -6.30 -21.59
C GLU A 143 22.76 -6.05 -20.08
N SER A 144 23.39 -4.95 -19.69
CA SER A 144 23.49 -4.56 -18.28
C SER A 144 22.11 -4.33 -17.64
N ARG A 145 21.18 -3.67 -18.35
CA ARG A 145 19.80 -3.46 -17.86
C ARG A 145 19.03 -4.77 -17.76
N MET A 146 19.20 -5.67 -18.73
CA MET A 146 18.56 -6.98 -18.76
C MET A 146 19.01 -7.82 -17.57
N LYS A 147 20.32 -7.88 -17.31
CA LYS A 147 20.89 -8.60 -16.17
C LYS A 147 20.43 -8.01 -14.83
N GLY A 148 20.30 -6.68 -14.74
CA GLY A 148 19.70 -6.02 -13.57
C GLY A 148 18.26 -6.48 -13.31
N ALA A 149 17.43 -6.45 -14.35
CA ALA A 149 16.04 -6.90 -14.24
C ALA A 149 15.91 -8.42 -13.96
N GLU A 150 16.81 -9.26 -14.48
CA GLU A 150 16.88 -10.68 -14.15
C GLU A 150 17.26 -10.91 -12.67
N ASN A 151 18.21 -10.13 -12.14
CA ASN A 151 18.56 -10.19 -10.71
C ASN A 151 17.39 -9.76 -9.81
N ASP A 152 16.70 -8.68 -10.16
CA ASP A 152 15.53 -8.21 -9.39
C ASP A 152 14.40 -9.25 -9.41
N ARG A 153 14.16 -9.85 -10.58
CA ARG A 153 13.20 -10.96 -10.75
C ARG A 153 13.58 -12.14 -9.86
N ASP A 154 14.81 -12.61 -9.95
CA ASP A 154 15.27 -13.81 -9.25
C ASP A 154 15.31 -13.58 -7.73
N GLY A 155 15.67 -12.38 -7.29
CA GLY A 155 15.59 -11.95 -5.89
C GLY A 155 14.16 -12.00 -5.36
N ALA A 156 13.19 -11.46 -6.11
CA ALA A 156 11.77 -11.49 -5.73
C ALA A 156 11.20 -12.92 -5.70
N LEU A 157 11.57 -13.76 -6.68
CA LEU A 157 11.17 -15.18 -6.71
C LEU A 157 11.78 -15.96 -5.55
N SER A 158 13.05 -15.71 -5.22
CA SER A 158 13.71 -16.34 -4.07
C SER A 158 13.05 -15.93 -2.76
N ALA A 159 12.77 -14.64 -2.56
CA ALA A 159 12.10 -14.14 -1.37
C ALA A 159 10.70 -14.76 -1.19
N ALA A 160 9.91 -14.84 -2.27
CA ALA A 160 8.59 -15.49 -2.22
C ALA A 160 8.69 -16.99 -1.89
N THR A 161 9.68 -17.68 -2.47
CA THR A 161 9.89 -19.12 -2.24
C THR A 161 10.32 -19.37 -0.79
N CYS A 162 11.36 -18.71 -0.29
CA CYS A 162 11.85 -18.87 1.09
C CYS A 162 10.72 -18.65 2.11
N THR A 163 9.96 -17.56 1.95
CA THR A 163 8.85 -17.22 2.87
C THR A 163 7.84 -18.36 3.00
N ILE A 164 7.45 -19.01 1.89
CA ILE A 164 6.42 -20.06 1.91
C ILE A 164 6.96 -21.41 2.36
N PHE A 165 8.19 -21.74 2.00
CA PHE A 165 8.78 -23.03 2.35
C PHE A 165 9.17 -23.11 3.84
N GLU A 166 9.57 -22.00 4.44
CA GLU A 166 9.89 -21.89 5.88
C GLU A 166 8.66 -21.84 6.80
N MET A 167 7.49 -21.51 6.26
CA MET A 167 6.25 -21.52 7.04
C MET A 167 5.81 -22.94 7.42
N ASP A 168 5.08 -23.07 8.52
CA ASP A 168 4.55 -24.36 8.98
C ASP A 168 3.46 -24.89 8.02
N LYS A 169 3.46 -26.20 7.79
CA LYS A 169 2.47 -26.92 6.98
C LYS A 169 1.05 -26.85 7.57
N ARG A 170 0.92 -26.58 8.87
CA ARG A 170 -0.37 -26.40 9.54
C ARG A 170 -1.12 -25.15 9.07
N PHE A 171 -0.38 -24.11 8.67
CA PHE A 171 -0.95 -22.82 8.29
C PHE A 171 -1.13 -22.67 6.78
N ILE A 172 -0.31 -23.34 5.96
CA ILE A 172 -0.37 -23.21 4.50
C ILE A 172 -0.77 -24.54 3.85
N SER A 173 -1.71 -24.47 2.91
CA SER A 173 -2.09 -25.62 2.11
C SER A 173 -0.98 -26.10 1.18
N GLN A 174 -0.97 -27.41 0.88
CA GLN A 174 -0.05 -27.96 -0.12
C GLN A 174 -0.26 -27.33 -1.51
N ARG A 175 -1.50 -26.92 -1.81
CA ARG A 175 -1.85 -26.19 -3.03
C ARG A 175 -1.08 -24.88 -3.14
N THR A 176 -1.07 -24.06 -2.10
CA THR A 176 -0.33 -22.78 -2.11
C THR A 176 1.16 -23.01 -2.30
N ARG A 177 1.74 -24.01 -1.62
CA ARG A 177 3.15 -24.38 -1.82
C ARG A 177 3.45 -24.78 -3.26
N ALA A 178 2.60 -25.61 -3.86
CA ALA A 178 2.74 -26.03 -5.26
C ALA A 178 2.65 -24.83 -6.21
N CYS A 179 1.63 -23.97 -6.07
CA CYS A 179 1.48 -22.81 -6.94
C CYS A 179 2.64 -21.81 -6.81
N VAL A 180 3.18 -21.59 -5.61
CA VAL A 180 4.35 -20.71 -5.43
C VAL A 180 5.62 -21.35 -5.99
N LYS A 181 5.77 -22.67 -5.89
CA LYS A 181 6.85 -23.39 -6.56
C LYS A 181 6.75 -23.22 -8.08
N ASP A 182 5.55 -23.37 -8.66
CA ASP A 182 5.33 -23.16 -10.10
C ASP A 182 5.70 -21.74 -10.53
N VAL A 183 5.38 -20.72 -9.71
CA VAL A 183 5.80 -19.33 -9.96
C VAL A 183 7.33 -19.20 -9.99
N SER A 184 8.04 -19.87 -9.08
CA SER A 184 9.51 -19.87 -9.04
C SER A 184 10.13 -20.60 -10.23
N ASP A 185 9.60 -21.79 -10.56
CA ASP A 185 10.11 -22.63 -11.65
C ASP A 185 9.88 -21.94 -13.01
N GLN A 186 8.69 -21.39 -13.25
CA GLN A 186 8.33 -20.77 -14.53
C GLN A 186 8.80 -19.32 -14.63
N GLY A 187 8.93 -18.61 -13.51
CA GLY A 187 9.39 -17.22 -13.49
C GLY A 187 10.86 -17.07 -13.86
N ARG A 188 11.67 -18.12 -13.64
CA ARG A 188 13.07 -18.17 -14.07
C ARG A 188 13.22 -18.43 -15.57
N PHE A 189 12.17 -18.85 -16.26
CA PHE A 189 12.23 -19.12 -17.69
C PHE A 189 12.51 -17.86 -18.50
N THR A 190 13.20 -18.03 -19.62
CA THR A 190 13.49 -16.96 -20.57
C THR A 190 12.24 -16.67 -21.41
N PHE A 191 11.53 -15.61 -21.06
CA PHE A 191 10.36 -15.15 -21.80
C PHE A 191 10.79 -14.58 -23.17
N GLU A 192 10.71 -15.41 -24.21
CA GLU A 192 11.06 -15.00 -25.58
C GLU A 192 9.86 -14.47 -26.35
N ASP A 193 8.64 -14.91 -26.00
CA ASP A 193 7.41 -14.57 -26.70
C ASP A 193 6.31 -14.10 -25.74
N GLN A 194 5.40 -13.26 -26.26
CA GLN A 194 4.25 -12.72 -25.53
C GLN A 194 3.29 -13.82 -25.04
N SER A 195 3.18 -14.94 -25.75
CA SER A 195 2.35 -16.08 -25.36
C SER A 195 2.83 -16.72 -24.05
N HIS A 196 4.14 -16.96 -23.91
CA HIS A 196 4.75 -17.52 -22.70
C HIS A 196 4.58 -16.57 -21.49
N PHE A 197 4.62 -15.26 -21.73
CA PHE A 197 4.31 -14.27 -20.69
C PHE A 197 2.85 -14.37 -20.23
N GLY A 198 1.91 -14.53 -21.18
CA GLY A 198 0.49 -14.74 -20.86
C GLY A 198 0.24 -15.99 -20.01
N GLU A 199 0.91 -17.10 -20.34
CA GLU A 199 0.85 -18.35 -19.55
C GLU A 199 1.39 -18.16 -18.13
N TYR A 200 2.51 -17.44 -18.00
CA TYR A 200 3.09 -17.13 -16.70
C TYR A 200 2.20 -16.21 -15.86
N MET A 201 1.53 -15.24 -16.47
CA MET A 201 0.55 -14.41 -15.77
C MET A 201 -0.61 -15.23 -15.20
N GLN A 202 -1.03 -16.31 -15.88
CA GLN A 202 -2.03 -17.23 -15.32
C GLN A 202 -1.48 -17.99 -14.11
N VAL A 203 -0.20 -18.37 -14.12
CA VAL A 203 0.45 -19.04 -12.97
C VAL A 203 0.49 -18.13 -11.75
N LEU A 204 0.87 -16.86 -11.95
CA LEU A 204 0.82 -15.83 -10.91
C LEU A 204 -0.60 -15.61 -10.36
N GLN A 205 -1.61 -15.60 -11.24
CA GLN A 205 -3.00 -15.47 -10.82
C GLN A 205 -3.45 -16.68 -9.97
N ARG A 206 -3.10 -17.91 -10.37
CA ARG A 206 -3.38 -19.12 -9.59
C ARG A 206 -2.72 -19.09 -8.20
N ALA A 207 -1.46 -18.65 -8.13
CA ALA A 207 -0.76 -18.49 -6.86
C ALA A 207 -1.42 -17.45 -5.95
N ASN A 208 -1.80 -16.29 -6.49
CA ASN A 208 -2.52 -15.26 -5.75
C ASN A 208 -3.86 -15.75 -5.20
N GLN A 209 -4.62 -16.52 -6.00
CA GLN A 209 -5.88 -17.12 -5.55
C GLN A 209 -5.65 -18.13 -4.42
N ALA A 210 -4.64 -19.00 -4.54
CA ALA A 210 -4.32 -19.98 -3.52
C ALA A 210 -3.93 -19.32 -2.19
N ILE A 211 -3.05 -18.30 -2.24
CA ILE A 211 -2.66 -17.50 -1.06
C ILE A 211 -3.89 -16.85 -0.42
N PHE A 212 -4.79 -16.27 -1.22
CA PHE A 212 -5.97 -15.59 -0.71
C PHE A 212 -6.93 -16.55 0.02
N MET A 213 -7.09 -17.79 -0.47
CA MET A 213 -7.90 -18.79 0.23
C MET A 213 -7.32 -19.14 1.60
N ASP A 214 -6.01 -19.35 1.69
CA ASP A 214 -5.35 -19.66 2.96
C ASP A 214 -5.42 -18.46 3.93
N GLN A 215 -5.23 -17.24 3.43
CA GLN A 215 -5.43 -16.01 4.22
C GLN A 215 -6.86 -15.90 4.76
N LYS A 216 -7.87 -16.18 3.93
CA LYS A 216 -9.28 -16.15 4.35
C LYS A 216 -9.53 -17.15 5.49
N LYS A 217 -9.02 -18.37 5.35
CA LYS A 217 -9.15 -19.41 6.38
C LYS A 217 -8.49 -19.00 7.70
N MET A 218 -7.30 -18.39 7.66
CA MET A 218 -6.65 -17.86 8.86
C MET A 218 -7.48 -16.76 9.52
N LEU A 219 -8.01 -15.82 8.75
CA LEU A 219 -8.84 -14.74 9.28
C LEU A 219 -10.12 -15.26 9.93
N GLU A 220 -10.72 -16.32 9.40
CA GLU A 220 -11.86 -17.00 10.02
C GLU A 220 -11.49 -17.64 11.36
N GLN A 221 -10.33 -18.29 11.46
CA GLN A 221 -9.82 -18.86 12.71
C GLN A 221 -9.51 -17.79 13.76
N ILE A 222 -8.83 -16.71 13.35
CA ILE A 222 -8.54 -15.53 14.17
C ILE A 222 -9.84 -14.95 14.75
N LYS A 223 -10.88 -14.80 13.91
CA LYS A 223 -12.19 -14.30 14.36
C LYS A 223 -12.88 -15.27 15.33
N ALA A 224 -12.75 -16.58 15.12
CA ALA A 224 -13.30 -17.58 16.01
C ALA A 224 -12.65 -17.52 17.41
N ILE A 225 -11.32 -17.39 17.48
CA ILE A 225 -10.59 -17.22 18.74
C ILE A 225 -11.03 -15.93 19.46
N LYS A 226 -11.10 -14.80 18.75
CA LYS A 226 -11.61 -13.55 19.34
C LYS A 226 -13.03 -13.68 19.88
N LYS A 227 -13.90 -14.41 19.17
CA LYS A 227 -15.30 -14.64 19.57
C LYS A 227 -15.39 -15.55 20.81
N ALA A 228 -14.60 -16.62 20.88
CA ALA A 228 -14.50 -17.49 22.05
C ALA A 228 -14.02 -16.70 23.27
N LYS A 229 -12.94 -15.93 23.06
CA LYS A 229 -12.41 -14.82 23.87
C LYS A 229 -13.48 -14.05 24.65
N LYS A 230 -14.26 -13.33 23.85
CA LYS A 230 -15.34 -12.46 24.30
C LYS A 230 -16.49 -13.22 24.95
N GLY A 231 -16.73 -14.47 24.53
CA GLY A 231 -17.72 -15.35 25.14
C GLY A 231 -17.33 -15.75 26.57
N GLU A 232 -16.07 -16.14 26.78
CA GLU A 232 -15.53 -16.48 28.09
C GLU A 232 -15.55 -15.28 29.04
N GLU A 233 -15.12 -14.10 28.59
CA GLU A 233 -15.15 -12.86 29.38
C GLU A 233 -16.58 -12.46 29.79
N ASN A 234 -17.58 -12.66 28.91
CA ASN A 234 -18.98 -12.42 29.24
C ASN A 234 -19.54 -13.46 30.23
N THR A 235 -19.08 -14.71 30.14
CA THR A 235 -19.52 -15.79 31.03
C THR A 235 -18.93 -15.61 32.43
N ASN A 236 -17.65 -15.23 32.53
CA ASN A 236 -16.99 -14.92 33.79
C ASN A 236 -17.60 -13.70 34.46
N LYS A 237 -17.92 -12.64 33.72
CA LYS A 237 -18.65 -11.48 34.28
C LYS A 237 -20.06 -11.83 34.78
N ALA A 238 -20.75 -12.75 34.11
CA ALA A 238 -22.05 -13.22 34.58
C ALA A 238 -21.94 -14.12 35.82
N ALA A 239 -20.87 -14.91 35.93
CA ALA A 239 -20.58 -15.72 37.12
C ALA A 239 -20.18 -14.85 38.32
N ASP A 240 -19.29 -13.87 38.14
CA ASP A 240 -18.91 -12.90 39.18
C ASP A 240 -20.12 -12.10 39.67
N ALA A 241 -21.00 -11.64 38.77
CA ALA A 241 -22.21 -10.92 39.16
C ALA A 241 -23.17 -11.80 39.98
N MET A 242 -23.23 -13.10 39.69
CA MET A 242 -24.10 -14.05 40.40
C MET A 242 -23.51 -14.49 41.74
N GLU A 243 -22.18 -14.55 41.89
CA GLU A 243 -21.53 -14.77 43.21
C GLU A 243 -21.72 -13.56 44.14
N VAL A 244 -21.66 -12.33 43.62
CA VAL A 244 -21.92 -11.11 44.41
C VAL A 244 -23.36 -11.06 44.92
N GLU A 245 -24.36 -11.47 44.12
CA GLU A 245 -25.76 -11.54 44.56
C GLU A 245 -26.01 -12.64 45.63
N ILE A 246 -25.22 -13.72 45.63
CA ILE A 246 -25.33 -14.78 46.64
C ILE A 246 -24.72 -14.33 47.99
N GLU A 247 -23.61 -13.59 48.00
CA GLU A 247 -23.04 -13.06 49.25
C GLU A 247 -23.89 -11.94 49.88
N GLU A 248 -24.54 -11.08 49.09
CA GLU A 248 -25.46 -10.06 49.61
C GLU A 248 -26.77 -10.68 50.15
N GLY A 249 -27.23 -11.79 49.59
CA GLY A 249 -28.42 -12.52 50.06
C GLY A 249 -28.20 -13.29 51.37
N VAL A 250 -26.99 -13.81 51.63
CA VAL A 250 -26.68 -14.61 52.82
C VAL A 250 -26.39 -13.73 54.04
N THR A 251 -25.84 -12.53 53.84
CA THR A 251 -25.58 -11.57 54.95
C THR A 251 -26.87 -10.92 55.48
N ALA A 252 -27.88 -10.73 54.63
CA ALA A 252 -29.19 -10.21 55.04
C ALA A 252 -30.01 -11.20 55.92
N ALA A 253 -29.81 -12.51 55.75
CA ALA A 253 -30.58 -13.53 56.48
C ALA A 253 -30.00 -13.86 57.88
N ALA A 254 -28.75 -13.50 58.17
CA ALA A 254 -28.10 -13.77 59.46
C ALA A 254 -28.26 -12.63 60.49
N GLY A 255 -28.91 -11.52 60.10
CA GLY A 255 -29.08 -10.33 60.94
C GLY A 255 -30.51 -10.07 61.46
N ALA A 256 -31.45 -11.00 61.29
CA ALA A 256 -32.84 -10.88 61.71
C ALA A 256 -33.18 -11.76 62.92
#